data_AF-A0A3S2Y9F4-F1
#
_entry.id   AF-A0A3S2Y9F4-F1
#
_cell.length_a   1.000
_cell.length_b   1.000
_cell.length_c   1.000
_cell.angle_alpha   90.00
_cell.angle_beta   90.00
_cell.angle_gamma   90.00
#
_symmetry.space_group_name_H-M   'P 1'
#
loop_
_entity.id
_entity.type
_entity.pdbx_description
1 polymer ?
#
loop_
_entity_poly.entity_id
_entity_poly.type
_entity_poly.pdbx_seq_one_letter_code
_entity_poly.pdbx_strand_id
1 'polypeptide(L)'
;MAITGIRRLVFLVDDLATTTRFFTDYGLRKIEEDATSARFETMNGAQVRLLLRGHADLPKGTAQTGVGVHECIWSVDSAEAMARLQADLARDHVLTTDAEGITHFVTPFGQAIGVQVWQPRAVHGAPSPSNTPGHVGRLNQPRKWLARAVPKRIHHTVWTFPDVQEALEYYRDRLGFRLTDVQKGFGVYMRADGAYEHHNIFMANAHAKMPGFDGTLKFHHANFECEDIDEIMVGKNHLDRLGYSFEGGWGLGRHRLTSAAFLYLAVPELGGDMEYGADCDCVDDSWKVRVWDGAFGTLIYMHDLPHWLQAEPKWDVAYATEDQLRYLPADPKPVLAEAAE
;
A
#
# COMPACT_ATOMS: atom_id res chain seq x y z
N MET A 1 19.75 -9.26 -2.17
CA MET A 1 18.54 -8.43 -2.01
C MET A 1 18.94 -7.02 -2.39
N ALA A 2 18.04 -6.22 -2.96
CA ALA A 2 18.34 -4.84 -3.29
C ALA A 2 17.38 -3.93 -2.54
N ILE A 3 16.08 -4.13 -2.70
CA ILE A 3 15.05 -3.25 -2.15
C ILE A 3 14.43 -3.88 -0.90
N THR A 4 14.39 -3.11 0.18
CA THR A 4 13.97 -3.60 1.51
C THR A 4 12.63 -3.04 2.01
N GLY A 5 11.97 -2.19 1.21
CA GLY A 5 10.67 -1.63 1.54
C GLY A 5 10.57 -0.14 1.21
N ILE A 6 9.56 0.53 1.74
CA ILE A 6 9.26 1.94 1.46
C ILE A 6 10.08 2.84 2.38
N ARG A 7 10.87 3.74 1.78
CA ARG A 7 11.62 4.79 2.47
C ARG A 7 10.76 6.03 2.67
N ARG A 8 10.08 6.49 1.62
CA ARG A 8 9.31 7.75 1.64
C ARG A 8 8.18 7.72 0.61
N LEU A 9 7.02 8.24 0.98
CA LEU A 9 5.95 8.61 0.05
C LEU A 9 5.90 10.12 -0.07
N VAL A 10 6.00 10.64 -1.30
CA VAL A 10 5.93 12.08 -1.59
C VAL A 10 4.54 12.40 -2.12
N PHE A 11 3.77 13.15 -1.33
CA PHE A 11 2.42 13.57 -1.66
C PHE A 11 2.42 14.94 -2.34
N LEU A 12 1.71 15.04 -3.46
CA LEU A 12 1.18 16.32 -3.95
C LEU A 12 -0.11 16.63 -3.20
N VAL A 13 -0.21 17.81 -2.60
CA VAL A 13 -1.41 18.29 -1.89
C VAL A 13 -1.80 19.70 -2.32
N ASP A 14 -3.09 20.01 -2.21
CA ASP A 14 -3.64 21.36 -2.46
C ASP A 14 -3.82 22.18 -1.18
N ASP A 15 -4.03 21.50 -0.04
CA ASP A 15 -4.15 22.12 1.28
C ASP A 15 -3.14 21.48 2.24
N LEU A 16 -2.00 22.15 2.42
CA LEU A 16 -0.93 21.69 3.30
C LEU A 16 -1.35 21.69 4.76
N ALA A 17 -2.17 22.66 5.20
CA ALA A 17 -2.55 22.78 6.60
C ALA A 17 -3.47 21.62 7.04
N THR A 18 -4.47 21.30 6.20
CA THR A 18 -5.39 20.19 6.46
C THR A 18 -4.67 18.85 6.44
N THR A 19 -3.80 18.62 5.45
CA THR A 19 -3.06 17.37 5.32
C THR A 19 -1.98 17.19 6.39
N THR A 20 -1.35 18.26 6.85
CA THR A 20 -0.41 18.26 7.99
C THR A 20 -1.14 17.95 9.30
N ARG A 21 -2.31 18.56 9.54
CA ARG A 21 -3.15 18.23 10.70
C ARG A 21 -3.52 16.75 10.68
N PHE A 22 -3.99 16.26 9.53
CA PHE A 22 -4.34 14.85 9.36
C PHE A 22 -3.21 13.91 9.79
N PHE A 23 -1.99 14.03 9.25
CA PHE A 23 -0.92 13.09 9.62
C PHE A 23 -0.47 13.20 11.08
N THR A 24 -0.65 14.36 11.70
CA THR A 24 -0.44 14.53 13.15
C THR A 24 -1.47 13.73 13.95
N ASP A 25 -2.74 13.87 13.60
CA ASP A 25 -3.87 13.19 14.26
C ASP A 25 -3.86 11.67 13.97
N TYR A 26 -3.39 11.29 12.78
CA TYR A 26 -3.20 9.91 12.32
C TYR A 26 -2.04 9.19 13.03
N GLY A 27 -1.27 9.90 13.86
CA GLY A 27 -0.28 9.31 14.76
C GLY A 27 1.15 9.27 14.22
N LEU A 28 1.45 9.92 13.09
CA LEU A 28 2.83 10.07 12.63
C LEU A 28 3.55 11.19 13.39
N ARG A 29 4.87 11.08 13.50
CA ARG A 29 5.70 12.10 14.14
C ARG A 29 6.10 13.16 13.12
N LYS A 30 5.68 14.41 13.33
CA LYS A 30 6.14 15.55 12.52
C LYS A 30 7.64 15.79 12.73
N ILE A 31 8.35 16.01 11.63
CA ILE A 31 9.81 16.26 11.59
C ILE A 31 10.06 17.74 11.31
N GLU A 32 9.44 18.26 10.26
CA GLU A 32 9.57 19.64 9.82
C GLU A 32 8.30 20.08 9.08
N GLU A 33 8.10 21.38 9.03
CA GLU A 33 7.01 22.05 8.32
C GLU A 33 7.47 23.45 7.95
N ASP A 34 7.20 23.86 6.72
CA ASP A 34 7.38 25.21 6.22
C ASP A 34 6.11 25.67 5.46
N ALA A 35 6.18 26.83 4.80
CA ALA A 35 5.04 27.41 4.09
C ALA A 35 4.52 26.58 2.89
N THR A 36 5.31 25.63 2.41
CA THR A 36 5.10 24.89 1.15
C THR A 36 5.30 23.38 1.28
N SER A 37 5.83 22.90 2.41
CA SER A 37 6.06 21.48 2.65
C SER A 37 5.91 21.07 4.12
N ALA A 38 5.65 19.78 4.35
CA ALA A 38 5.75 19.16 5.67
C ALA A 38 6.31 17.74 5.56
N ARG A 39 7.01 17.29 6.60
CA ARG A 39 7.59 15.94 6.66
C ARG A 39 7.24 15.25 7.96
N PHE A 40 6.84 14.00 7.83
CA PHE A 40 6.45 13.12 8.93
C PHE A 40 7.21 11.81 8.84
N GLU A 41 7.28 11.08 9.94
CA GLU A 41 7.81 9.72 9.95
C GLU A 41 6.98 8.76 10.82
N THR A 42 7.05 7.48 10.46
CA THR A 42 6.64 6.34 11.28
C THR A 42 7.75 5.96 12.27
N MET A 43 7.48 5.02 13.18
CA MET A 43 8.48 4.59 14.19
C MET A 43 9.79 4.08 13.56
N ASN A 44 9.74 3.36 12.44
CA ASN A 44 10.93 2.86 11.76
C ASN A 44 11.68 3.95 10.96
N GLY A 45 11.14 5.16 10.89
CA GLY A 45 11.73 6.30 10.17
C GLY A 45 11.35 6.39 8.70
N ALA A 46 10.46 5.53 8.19
CA ALA A 46 9.86 5.73 6.88
C ALA A 46 9.04 7.02 6.88
N GLN A 47 9.03 7.75 5.76
CA GLN A 47 8.57 9.13 5.73
C GLN A 47 7.34 9.35 4.86
N VAL A 48 6.53 10.31 5.29
CA VAL A 48 5.56 11.00 4.43
C VAL A 48 6.09 12.41 4.22
N ARG A 49 6.19 12.85 2.96
CA ARG A 49 6.55 14.22 2.60
C ARG A 49 5.39 14.84 1.85
N LEU A 50 4.80 15.89 2.39
CA LEU A 50 3.73 16.67 1.78
C LEU A 50 4.35 17.85 1.05
N LEU A 51 4.01 18.00 -0.23
CA LEU A 51 4.45 19.11 -1.08
C LEU A 51 3.22 19.81 -1.65
N LEU A 52 3.13 21.12 -1.41
CA LEU A 52 2.06 21.94 -1.98
C LEU A 52 2.17 21.98 -3.51
N ARG A 53 1.04 22.06 -4.21
CA ARG A 53 1.02 22.17 -5.68
C ARG A 53 1.95 23.27 -6.18
N GLY A 54 2.80 22.92 -7.14
CA GLY A 54 3.80 23.82 -7.73
C GLY A 54 5.14 23.84 -7.00
N HIS A 55 5.30 23.09 -5.91
CA HIS A 55 6.59 22.91 -5.25
C HIS A 55 7.64 22.35 -6.23
N ALA A 56 8.86 22.89 -6.20
CA ALA A 56 9.90 22.59 -7.18
C ALA A 56 10.38 21.13 -7.16
N ASP A 57 10.31 20.49 -5.99
CA ASP A 57 10.70 19.08 -5.77
C ASP A 57 9.63 18.06 -6.16
N LEU A 58 8.47 18.48 -6.66
CA LEU A 58 7.51 17.53 -7.23
C LEU A 58 8.13 16.86 -8.47
N PRO A 59 7.87 15.56 -8.68
CA PRO A 59 8.43 14.85 -9.83
C PRO A 59 7.94 15.48 -11.14
N LYS A 60 8.87 15.61 -12.09
CA LYS A 60 8.59 16.16 -13.43
C LYS A 60 8.44 15.03 -14.43
N GLY A 61 7.53 15.19 -15.39
CA GLY A 61 7.31 14.19 -16.44
C GLY A 61 6.53 12.95 -16.01
N THR A 62 5.97 12.94 -14.80
CA THR A 62 5.04 11.89 -14.36
C THR A 62 3.71 11.98 -15.12
N ALA A 63 3.09 10.82 -15.39
CA ALA A 63 1.74 10.70 -15.91
C ALA A 63 0.67 10.62 -14.80
N GLN A 64 1.09 10.72 -13.53
CA GLN A 64 0.18 10.56 -12.41
C GLN A 64 -0.83 11.71 -12.32
N THR A 65 -2.09 11.36 -12.14
CA THR A 65 -3.21 12.31 -12.05
C THR A 65 -3.64 12.57 -10.60
N GLY A 66 -4.36 13.68 -10.38
CA GLY A 66 -4.90 14.04 -9.06
C GLY A 66 -3.86 14.49 -8.02
N VAL A 67 -4.30 14.67 -6.78
CA VAL A 67 -3.44 14.78 -5.59
C VAL A 67 -3.12 13.37 -5.04
N GLY A 68 -2.23 13.26 -4.06
CA GLY A 68 -1.82 11.99 -3.46
C GLY A 68 -0.35 11.66 -3.67
N VAL A 69 0.06 10.39 -3.54
CA VAL A 69 1.47 10.00 -3.63
C VAL A 69 1.98 10.06 -5.07
N HIS A 70 2.69 11.11 -5.44
CA HIS A 70 3.26 11.31 -6.78
C HIS A 70 4.61 10.65 -6.98
N GLU A 71 5.30 10.30 -5.90
CA GLU A 71 6.56 9.56 -5.96
C GLU A 71 6.72 8.62 -4.77
N CYS A 72 7.17 7.39 -5.04
CA CYS A 72 7.55 6.43 -4.03
C CYS A 72 9.07 6.25 -4.02
N ILE A 73 9.68 6.46 -2.86
CA ILE A 73 11.11 6.20 -2.65
C ILE A 73 11.25 4.83 -2.00
N TRP A 74 11.98 3.94 -2.67
CA TRP A 74 12.32 2.62 -2.18
C TRP A 74 13.65 2.63 -1.43
N SER A 75 13.70 1.88 -0.34
CA SER A 75 14.90 1.65 0.47
C SER A 75 15.78 0.59 -0.18
N VAL A 76 17.08 0.87 -0.31
CA VAL A 76 18.09 -0.06 -0.83
C VAL A 76 19.06 -0.47 0.29
N ASP A 77 19.38 -1.75 0.40
CA ASP A 77 20.15 -2.29 1.53
C ASP A 77 21.64 -1.90 1.56
N SER A 78 22.21 -1.57 0.41
CA SER A 78 23.66 -1.41 0.25
C SER A 78 24.02 -0.51 -0.93
N ALA A 79 25.19 0.13 -0.83
CA ALA A 79 25.75 0.92 -1.92
C ALA A 79 26.03 0.09 -3.18
N GLU A 80 26.36 -1.20 -3.02
CA GLU A 80 26.61 -2.12 -4.13
C GLU A 80 25.32 -2.44 -4.90
N ALA A 81 24.22 -2.73 -4.18
CA ALA A 81 22.92 -2.92 -4.80
C ALA A 81 22.43 -1.64 -5.49
N MET A 82 22.63 -0.48 -4.86
CA MET A 82 22.31 0.82 -5.44
C MET A 82 23.06 1.06 -6.75
N ALA A 83 24.37 0.80 -6.78
CA ALA A 83 25.17 0.98 -7.99
C ALA A 83 24.71 0.07 -9.14
N ARG A 84 24.30 -1.18 -8.84
CA ARG A 84 23.71 -2.09 -9.84
C ARG A 84 22.39 -1.56 -10.40
N LEU A 85 21.48 -1.13 -9.53
CA LEU A 85 20.19 -0.55 -9.94
C LEU A 85 20.40 0.69 -10.80
N GLN A 86 21.28 1.60 -10.39
CA GLN A 86 21.61 2.82 -11.15
C GLN A 86 22.20 2.48 -12.52
N ALA A 87 23.14 1.53 -12.60
CA ALA A 87 23.75 1.14 -13.86
C ALA A 87 22.73 0.51 -14.83
N ASP A 88 21.80 -0.29 -14.32
CA ASP A 88 20.73 -0.88 -15.11
C ASP A 88 19.74 0.18 -15.61
N LEU A 89 19.23 1.04 -14.71
CA LEU A 89 18.25 2.08 -15.03
C LEU A 89 18.84 3.17 -15.94
N ALA A 90 20.12 3.51 -15.82
CA ALA A 90 20.77 4.52 -16.65
C ALA A 90 20.87 4.13 -18.15
N ARG A 91 20.57 2.87 -18.51
CA ARG A 91 20.55 2.44 -19.91
C ARG A 91 19.43 3.13 -20.71
N ASP A 92 18.33 3.47 -20.05
CA ASP A 92 17.11 3.98 -20.70
C ASP A 92 16.34 5.03 -19.89
N HIS A 93 16.74 5.33 -18.66
CA HIS A 93 16.17 6.40 -17.84
C HIS A 93 17.14 7.58 -17.66
N VAL A 94 16.57 8.78 -17.62
CA VAL A 94 17.26 9.96 -17.10
C VAL A 94 17.22 9.88 -15.58
N LEU A 95 18.39 9.71 -14.96
CA LEU A 95 18.53 9.69 -13.51
C LEU A 95 18.96 11.06 -12.99
N THR A 96 18.33 11.50 -11.89
CA THR A 96 18.79 12.66 -11.11
C THR A 96 19.02 12.24 -9.68
N THR A 97 20.04 12.79 -9.02
CA THR A 97 20.30 12.52 -7.60
C THR A 97 20.21 13.81 -6.81
N ASP A 98 19.40 13.81 -5.77
CA ASP A 98 19.20 14.97 -4.91
C ASP A 98 20.27 15.10 -3.82
N ALA A 99 20.16 16.15 -3.00
CA ALA A 99 21.09 16.40 -1.89
C ALA A 99 20.95 15.38 -0.73
N GLU A 100 19.84 14.65 -0.65
CA GLU A 100 19.66 13.55 0.31
C GLU A 100 20.24 12.22 -0.22
N GLY A 101 20.77 12.20 -1.44
CA GLY A 101 21.32 11.02 -2.09
C GLY A 101 20.25 10.09 -2.67
N ILE A 102 19.02 10.56 -2.84
CA ILE A 102 17.94 9.82 -3.49
C ILE A 102 18.17 9.92 -5.00
N THR A 103 18.13 8.77 -5.70
CA THR A 103 18.14 8.76 -7.16
C THR A 103 16.72 8.63 -7.68
N HIS A 104 16.28 9.60 -8.46
CA HIS A 104 14.94 9.74 -9.01
C HIS A 104 14.91 9.39 -10.49
N PHE A 105 13.81 8.80 -10.94
CA PHE A 105 13.51 8.53 -12.33
C PHE A 105 12.00 8.40 -12.55
N VAL A 106 11.59 8.49 -13.81
CA VAL A 106 10.20 8.22 -14.22
C VAL A 106 10.19 6.98 -15.10
N THR A 107 9.30 6.04 -14.80
CA THR A 107 9.12 4.80 -15.58
C THR A 107 8.53 5.10 -16.96
N PRO A 108 8.56 4.15 -17.93
CA PRO A 108 8.01 4.40 -19.27
C PRO A 108 6.51 4.71 -19.26
N PHE A 109 5.77 4.13 -18.31
CA PHE A 109 4.34 4.38 -18.06
C PHE A 109 4.07 5.60 -17.15
N GLY A 110 5.09 6.38 -16.80
CA GLY A 110 4.95 7.68 -16.16
C GLY A 110 4.84 7.68 -14.63
N GLN A 111 5.12 6.58 -13.94
CA GLN A 111 5.22 6.59 -12.47
C GLN A 111 6.59 7.15 -12.06
N ALA A 112 6.61 8.11 -11.12
CA ALA A 112 7.87 8.57 -10.55
C ALA A 112 8.28 7.68 -9.37
N ILE A 113 9.55 7.28 -9.39
CA ILE A 113 10.15 6.40 -8.39
C ILE A 113 11.49 7.00 -7.98
N GLY A 114 11.82 6.89 -6.70
CA GLY A 114 13.18 7.06 -6.24
C GLY A 114 13.73 5.82 -5.55
N VAL A 115 15.04 5.73 -5.46
CA VAL A 115 15.76 4.70 -4.70
C VAL A 115 16.82 5.38 -3.83
N GLN A 116 17.01 4.88 -2.60
CA GLN A 116 17.99 5.43 -1.66
C GLN A 116 18.59 4.32 -0.82
N VAL A 117 19.91 4.32 -0.65
CA VAL A 117 20.53 3.48 0.39
C VAL A 117 20.10 4.00 1.76
N TRP A 118 19.30 3.20 2.46
CA TRP A 118 18.76 3.59 3.75
C TRP A 118 18.48 2.35 4.59
N GLN A 119 18.66 2.48 5.90
CA GLN A 119 18.33 1.41 6.82
C GLN A 119 17.23 1.88 7.79
N PRO A 120 16.08 1.20 7.85
CA PRO A 120 15.05 1.53 8.82
C PRO A 120 15.54 1.32 10.24
N ARG A 121 15.05 2.14 11.17
CA ARG A 121 15.22 1.90 12.60
C ARG A 121 14.47 0.61 12.95
N ALA A 122 15.08 -0.22 13.79
CA ALA A 122 14.43 -1.42 14.30
C ALA A 122 13.16 -1.03 15.09
N VAL A 123 12.05 -1.67 14.75
CA VAL A 123 10.77 -1.56 15.46
C VAL A 123 10.28 -2.97 15.75
N HIS A 124 9.89 -3.22 16.99
CA HIS A 124 9.38 -4.50 17.42
C HIS A 124 7.95 -4.31 17.94
N GLY A 125 6.98 -4.96 17.30
CA GLY A 125 5.66 -5.14 17.86
C GLY A 125 5.70 -6.18 18.97
N ALA A 126 4.87 -6.01 19.99
CA ALA A 126 4.68 -7.01 21.03
C ALA A 126 3.19 -7.19 21.36
N PRO A 127 2.33 -7.63 20.41
CA PRO A 127 0.89 -7.74 20.63
C PRO A 127 0.54 -8.42 21.95
N SER A 128 -0.54 -7.98 22.61
CA SER A 128 -0.97 -8.60 23.87
C SER A 128 -1.38 -10.06 23.62
N PRO A 129 -0.85 -11.06 24.36
CA PRO A 129 -1.24 -12.44 24.13
C PRO A 129 -2.75 -12.65 24.27
N SER A 130 -3.31 -13.55 23.45
CA SER A 130 -4.74 -13.84 23.46
C SER A 130 -5.11 -14.89 24.51
N ASN A 131 -6.27 -14.71 25.13
CA ASN A 131 -6.93 -15.76 25.91
C ASN A 131 -8.03 -16.38 25.03
N THR A 132 -8.15 -17.70 25.03
CA THR A 132 -9.22 -18.45 24.35
C THR A 132 -9.62 -19.64 25.23
N PRO A 133 -10.82 -20.22 25.10
CA PRO A 133 -11.19 -21.39 25.89
C PRO A 133 -10.11 -22.48 25.84
N GLY A 134 -9.58 -22.86 27.00
CA GLY A 134 -8.51 -23.85 27.13
C GLY A 134 -7.07 -23.32 27.00
N HIS A 135 -6.86 -22.03 26.70
CA HIS A 135 -5.54 -21.42 26.63
C HIS A 135 -5.55 -20.00 27.24
N VAL A 136 -4.88 -19.86 28.38
CA VAL A 136 -4.74 -18.59 29.10
C VAL A 136 -3.35 -17.99 28.78
N GLY A 137 -3.28 -17.13 27.76
CA GLY A 137 -2.06 -16.39 27.41
C GLY A 137 -1.73 -15.23 28.36
N ARG A 138 -2.70 -14.79 29.17
CA ARG A 138 -2.56 -13.73 30.18
C ARG A 138 -3.38 -14.07 31.43
N LEU A 139 -2.71 -14.45 32.52
CA LEU A 139 -3.31 -14.69 33.84
C LEU A 139 -3.06 -13.48 34.75
N ASN A 140 -4.11 -12.97 35.39
CA ASN A 140 -4.04 -11.79 36.28
C ASN A 140 -3.41 -10.53 35.64
N GLN A 141 -3.46 -10.41 34.32
CA GLN A 141 -2.88 -9.29 33.58
C GLN A 141 -3.88 -8.74 32.53
N PRO A 142 -4.22 -7.44 32.56
CA PRO A 142 -5.04 -6.82 31.51
C PRO A 142 -4.28 -6.70 30.18
N ARG A 143 -4.97 -6.33 29.10
CA ARG A 143 -4.29 -5.97 27.84
C ARG A 143 -3.53 -4.64 28.01
N LYS A 144 -2.57 -4.39 27.12
CA LYS A 144 -1.93 -3.07 27.01
C LYS A 144 -2.98 -1.98 26.81
N TRP A 145 -2.74 -0.83 27.42
CA TRP A 145 -3.58 0.35 27.23
C TRP A 145 -2.93 1.28 26.21
N LEU A 146 -3.63 1.53 25.11
CA LEU A 146 -3.19 2.38 24.03
C LEU A 146 -4.05 3.64 24.01
N ALA A 147 -3.44 4.80 23.79
CA ALA A 147 -4.15 6.09 23.75
C ALA A 147 -4.57 6.50 22.33
N ARG A 148 -3.77 6.12 21.33
CA ARG A 148 -3.96 6.34 19.89
C ARG A 148 -3.12 5.31 19.13
N ALA A 149 -3.34 5.20 17.81
CA ALA A 149 -2.43 4.47 16.95
C ALA A 149 -1.09 5.21 16.80
N VAL A 150 0.00 4.44 16.72
CA VAL A 150 1.35 4.92 16.42
C VAL A 150 1.92 4.03 15.32
N PRO A 151 1.77 4.41 14.04
CA PRO A 151 2.24 3.59 12.93
C PRO A 151 3.73 3.24 12.98
N LYS A 152 4.03 1.96 12.78
CA LYS A 152 5.36 1.37 12.90
C LYS A 152 6.17 1.61 11.63
N ARG A 153 5.57 1.33 10.47
CA ARG A 153 6.16 1.49 9.14
C ARG A 153 5.08 1.80 8.12
N ILE A 154 5.51 2.21 6.93
CA ILE A 154 4.66 2.22 5.74
C ILE A 154 4.79 0.83 5.11
N HIS A 155 3.72 0.04 5.11
CA HIS A 155 3.75 -1.36 4.68
C HIS A 155 3.70 -1.47 3.16
N HIS A 156 2.72 -0.81 2.55
CA HIS A 156 2.51 -0.83 1.11
C HIS A 156 1.85 0.46 0.63
N THR A 157 1.87 0.66 -0.68
CA THR A 157 1.20 1.77 -1.37
C THR A 157 0.65 1.27 -2.70
N VAL A 158 -0.47 1.85 -3.12
CA VAL A 158 -1.28 1.33 -4.22
C VAL A 158 -1.55 2.43 -5.22
N TRP A 159 -1.42 2.07 -6.49
CA TRP A 159 -1.86 2.88 -7.62
C TRP A 159 -2.74 2.06 -8.55
N THR A 160 -3.61 2.76 -9.27
CA THR A 160 -4.20 2.25 -10.49
C THR A 160 -3.21 2.39 -11.63
N PHE A 161 -3.15 1.39 -12.52
CA PHE A 161 -2.30 1.39 -13.71
C PHE A 161 -3.16 1.16 -14.96
N PRO A 162 -2.99 1.96 -16.03
CA PRO A 162 -3.65 1.70 -17.31
C PRO A 162 -3.27 0.33 -17.89
N ASP A 163 -1.99 -0.04 -17.80
CA ASP A 163 -1.48 -1.37 -18.13
C ASP A 163 -0.78 -1.98 -16.92
N VAL A 164 -1.48 -2.92 -16.25
CA VAL A 164 -0.94 -3.65 -15.08
C VAL A 164 0.17 -4.60 -15.49
N GLN A 165 0.12 -5.16 -16.70
CA GLN A 165 1.12 -6.13 -17.15
C GLN A 165 2.45 -5.44 -17.41
N GLU A 166 2.44 -4.27 -18.06
CA GLU A 166 3.63 -3.45 -18.26
C GLU A 166 4.29 -3.08 -16.93
N ALA A 167 3.49 -2.63 -15.94
CA ALA A 167 3.99 -2.28 -14.61
C ALA A 167 4.57 -3.50 -13.87
N LEU A 168 3.89 -4.64 -13.92
CA LEU A 168 4.35 -5.89 -13.31
C LEU A 168 5.72 -6.30 -13.86
N GLU A 169 5.86 -6.34 -15.19
CA GLU A 169 7.09 -6.73 -15.86
C GLU A 169 8.23 -5.76 -15.52
N TYR A 170 7.95 -4.46 -15.50
CA TYR A 170 8.94 -3.46 -15.11
C TYR A 170 9.43 -3.64 -13.67
N TYR A 171 8.53 -3.79 -12.70
CA TYR A 171 8.91 -3.98 -11.30
C TYR A 171 9.67 -5.28 -11.09
N ARG A 172 9.29 -6.37 -11.79
CA ARG A 172 9.99 -7.65 -11.73
C ARG A 172 11.40 -7.55 -12.33
N ASP A 173 11.50 -7.02 -13.54
CA ASP A 173 12.72 -7.15 -14.36
C ASP A 173 13.72 -6.02 -14.12
N ARG A 174 13.24 -4.81 -13.76
CA ARG A 174 14.10 -3.63 -13.54
C ARG A 174 14.35 -3.34 -12.06
N LEU A 175 13.36 -3.61 -11.21
CA LEU A 175 13.45 -3.35 -9.77
C LEU A 175 13.60 -4.61 -8.93
N GLY A 176 13.49 -5.79 -9.54
CA GLY A 176 13.69 -7.07 -8.87
C GLY A 176 12.58 -7.44 -7.90
N PHE A 177 11.37 -6.92 -8.03
CA PHE A 177 10.24 -7.34 -7.17
C PHE A 177 9.81 -8.78 -7.48
N ARG A 178 9.12 -9.41 -6.51
CA ARG A 178 8.51 -10.74 -6.64
C ARG A 178 7.00 -10.59 -6.76
N LEU A 179 6.41 -11.29 -7.74
CA LEU A 179 4.95 -11.46 -7.78
C LEU A 179 4.55 -12.35 -6.60
N THR A 180 3.65 -11.88 -5.75
CA THR A 180 3.20 -12.63 -4.58
C THR A 180 1.91 -13.36 -4.86
N ASP A 181 0.88 -12.66 -5.33
CA ASP A 181 -0.44 -13.22 -5.68
C ASP A 181 -1.11 -12.38 -6.78
N VAL A 182 -2.06 -12.99 -7.48
CA VAL A 182 -2.86 -12.37 -8.55
C VAL A 182 -4.32 -12.37 -8.14
N GLN A 183 -5.01 -11.23 -8.28
CA GLN A 183 -6.45 -11.12 -8.09
C GLN A 183 -7.13 -10.83 -9.43
N LYS A 184 -7.84 -11.83 -9.97
CA LYS A 184 -8.40 -11.80 -11.32
C LYS A 184 -9.27 -10.56 -11.54
N GLY A 185 -8.98 -9.84 -12.61
CA GLY A 185 -9.69 -8.63 -13.03
C GLY A 185 -9.41 -7.38 -12.19
N PHE A 186 -8.71 -7.52 -11.06
CA PHE A 186 -8.47 -6.40 -10.14
C PHE A 186 -7.00 -5.96 -10.14
N GLY A 187 -6.04 -6.86 -10.09
CA GLY A 187 -4.63 -6.47 -10.11
C GLY A 187 -3.65 -7.55 -9.64
N VAL A 188 -2.42 -7.12 -9.36
CA VAL A 188 -1.35 -7.98 -8.86
C VAL A 188 -0.64 -7.40 -7.64
N TYR A 189 -0.21 -8.27 -6.74
CA TYR A 189 0.47 -7.94 -5.50
C TYR A 189 1.96 -8.26 -5.65
N MET A 190 2.83 -7.31 -5.36
CA MET A 190 4.27 -7.51 -5.48
C MET A 190 5.03 -7.08 -4.23
N ARG A 191 6.01 -7.91 -3.85
CA ARG A 191 6.91 -7.69 -2.71
C ARG A 191 8.31 -7.30 -3.20
N ALA A 192 8.96 -6.37 -2.51
CA ALA A 192 10.37 -6.08 -2.74
C ALA A 192 11.24 -7.29 -2.37
N ASP A 193 12.34 -7.55 -3.09
CA ASP A 193 13.12 -8.78 -2.88
C ASP A 193 13.70 -8.96 -1.47
N GLY A 194 13.95 -7.86 -0.75
CA GLY A 194 14.42 -7.85 0.64
C GLY A 194 13.35 -7.70 1.72
N ALA A 195 12.07 -7.68 1.37
CA ALA A 195 10.94 -7.60 2.31
C ALA A 195 10.39 -8.99 2.66
N TYR A 196 9.60 -9.12 3.73
CA TYR A 196 8.81 -10.34 4.00
C TYR A 196 7.32 -10.10 3.89
N GLU A 197 6.86 -8.86 4.03
CA GLU A 197 5.49 -8.42 3.85
C GLU A 197 4.90 -8.94 2.53
N HIS A 198 3.69 -9.52 2.55
CA HIS A 198 3.05 -10.09 1.37
C HIS A 198 3.18 -9.20 0.12
N HIS A 199 3.08 -7.88 0.29
CA HIS A 199 3.38 -6.94 -0.78
C HIS A 199 3.82 -5.60 -0.22
N ASN A 200 4.61 -4.87 -1.01
CA ASN A 200 4.90 -3.45 -0.79
C ASN A 200 4.25 -2.55 -1.84
N ILE A 201 3.81 -3.14 -2.96
CA ILE A 201 2.98 -2.47 -3.96
C ILE A 201 1.85 -3.39 -4.42
N PHE A 202 0.65 -2.82 -4.53
CA PHE A 202 -0.45 -3.43 -5.26
C PHE A 202 -0.72 -2.60 -6.51
N MET A 203 -0.76 -3.27 -7.66
CA MET A 203 -0.99 -2.65 -8.97
C MET A 203 -2.43 -2.94 -9.38
N ALA A 204 -3.31 -1.97 -9.14
CA ALA A 204 -4.72 -2.10 -9.46
C ALA A 204 -4.96 -1.79 -10.93
N ASN A 205 -5.84 -2.54 -11.60
CA ASN A 205 -6.25 -2.27 -12.97
C ASN A 205 -7.09 -1.00 -13.03
N ALA A 206 -6.59 0.06 -13.65
CA ALA A 206 -7.28 1.36 -13.75
C ALA A 206 -8.62 1.29 -14.50
N HIS A 207 -8.87 0.23 -15.26
CA HIS A 207 -10.13 0.00 -15.97
C HIS A 207 -11.13 -0.89 -15.21
N ALA A 208 -10.80 -1.31 -13.98
CA ALA A 208 -11.73 -2.03 -13.12
C ALA A 208 -13.00 -1.20 -12.89
N LYS A 209 -14.17 -1.87 -12.84
CA LYS A 209 -15.47 -1.20 -12.69
C LYS A 209 -15.73 -0.87 -11.22
N MET A 210 -14.90 0.02 -10.68
CA MET A 210 -14.92 0.44 -9.27
C MET A 210 -14.94 1.97 -9.18
N PRO A 211 -15.55 2.56 -8.13
CA PRO A 211 -15.51 4.00 -7.91
C PRO A 211 -14.08 4.52 -7.83
N GLY A 212 -13.77 5.62 -8.54
CA GLY A 212 -12.45 6.25 -8.53
C GLY A 212 -11.46 5.72 -9.58
N PHE A 213 -11.83 4.68 -10.32
CA PHE A 213 -11.03 4.07 -11.38
C PHE A 213 -11.45 4.63 -12.75
N ASP A 214 -10.60 5.48 -13.34
CA ASP A 214 -10.90 6.26 -14.56
C ASP A 214 -9.99 5.90 -15.75
N GLY A 215 -9.24 4.81 -15.65
CA GLY A 215 -8.29 4.39 -16.68
C GLY A 215 -6.95 5.13 -16.65
N THR A 216 -6.66 5.93 -15.62
CA THR A 216 -5.39 6.67 -15.49
C THR A 216 -4.46 6.11 -14.41
N LEU A 217 -3.18 6.50 -14.48
CA LEU A 217 -2.23 6.25 -13.40
C LEU A 217 -2.55 7.18 -12.23
N LYS A 218 -2.99 6.61 -11.09
CA LYS A 218 -3.48 7.41 -9.97
C LYS A 218 -3.22 6.72 -8.64
N PHE A 219 -2.91 7.52 -7.62
CA PHE A 219 -2.80 7.02 -6.25
C PHE A 219 -4.17 6.51 -5.76
N HIS A 220 -4.15 5.37 -5.07
CA HIS A 220 -5.36 4.79 -4.46
C HIS A 220 -5.29 4.83 -2.94
N HIS A 221 -4.28 4.22 -2.34
CA HIS A 221 -4.13 4.21 -0.88
C HIS A 221 -2.70 3.92 -0.43
N ALA A 222 -2.42 4.24 0.83
CA ALA A 222 -1.18 3.90 1.50
C ALA A 222 -1.49 3.27 2.86
N ASN A 223 -0.76 2.21 3.18
CA ASN A 223 -0.93 1.44 4.40
C ASN A 223 0.15 1.75 5.43
N PHE A 224 -0.32 2.03 6.65
CA PHE A 224 0.47 2.37 7.81
C PHE A 224 0.27 1.28 8.87
N GLU A 225 1.31 0.48 9.09
CA GLU A 225 1.20 -0.73 9.89
C GLU A 225 1.13 -0.42 11.40
N CYS A 226 0.13 -0.98 12.06
CA CYS A 226 -0.07 -1.00 13.50
C CYS A 226 0.37 -2.35 14.09
N GLU A 227 0.48 -2.43 15.42
CA GLU A 227 0.90 -3.64 16.14
C GLU A 227 -0.12 -4.77 15.99
N ASP A 228 -1.40 -4.46 16.18
CA ASP A 228 -2.50 -5.40 16.13
C ASP A 228 -3.85 -4.69 15.87
N ILE A 229 -4.94 -5.46 15.81
CA ILE A 229 -6.29 -4.95 15.62
C ILE A 229 -6.71 -4.01 16.78
N ASP A 230 -6.25 -4.26 18.01
CA ASP A 230 -6.62 -3.42 19.14
C ASP A 230 -6.06 -2.00 18.95
N GLU A 231 -4.84 -1.87 18.44
CA GLU A 231 -4.29 -0.56 18.07
C GLU A 231 -5.05 0.10 16.92
N ILE A 232 -5.42 -0.64 15.87
CA ILE A 232 -6.26 -0.12 14.77
C ILE A 232 -7.54 0.50 15.34
N MET A 233 -8.23 -0.23 16.23
CA MET A 233 -9.50 0.22 16.79
C MET A 233 -9.34 1.39 17.77
N VAL A 234 -8.23 1.44 18.52
CA VAL A 234 -7.89 2.62 19.32
C VAL A 234 -7.60 3.84 18.43
N GLY A 235 -6.91 3.64 17.31
CA GLY A 235 -6.69 4.65 16.26
C GLY A 235 -8.01 5.18 15.70
N LYS A 236 -8.92 4.28 15.30
CA LYS A 236 -10.27 4.63 14.86
C LYS A 236 -10.98 5.51 15.89
N ASN A 237 -11.05 5.06 17.14
CA ASN A 237 -11.73 5.78 18.22
C ASN A 237 -11.09 7.14 18.52
N HIS A 238 -9.78 7.28 18.31
CA HIS A 238 -9.10 8.57 18.43
C HIS A 238 -9.56 9.52 17.32
N LEU A 239 -9.55 9.06 16.07
CA LEU A 239 -9.96 9.84 14.90
C LEU A 239 -11.46 10.17 14.92
N ASP A 240 -12.32 9.25 15.36
CA ASP A 240 -13.76 9.51 15.55
C ASP A 240 -14.00 10.70 16.50
N ARG A 241 -13.26 10.77 17.62
CA ARG A 241 -13.37 11.89 18.59
C ARG A 241 -12.89 13.22 18.03
N LEU A 242 -12.04 13.20 17.00
CA LEU A 242 -11.57 14.38 16.28
C LEU A 242 -12.49 14.76 15.11
N GLY A 243 -13.54 13.97 14.85
CA GLY A 243 -14.54 14.25 13.83
C GLY A 243 -14.24 13.67 12.44
N TYR A 244 -13.26 12.76 12.33
CA TYR A 244 -13.06 12.01 11.09
C TYR A 244 -14.20 11.01 10.88
N SER A 245 -14.66 10.86 9.64
CA SER A 245 -15.73 9.94 9.29
C SER A 245 -15.18 8.73 8.52
N PHE A 246 -15.60 7.54 8.94
CA PHE A 246 -15.33 6.27 8.25
C PHE A 246 -16.54 5.81 7.41
N GLU A 247 -17.59 6.62 7.33
CA GLU A 247 -18.80 6.30 6.55
C GLU A 247 -18.48 6.26 5.04
N GLY A 248 -19.10 5.31 4.34
CA GLY A 248 -18.97 5.18 2.88
C GLY A 248 -17.64 4.61 2.39
N GLY A 249 -16.67 4.38 3.27
CA GLY A 249 -15.43 3.68 2.98
C GLY A 249 -15.53 2.16 3.13
N TRP A 250 -14.39 1.48 3.00
CA TRP A 250 -14.28 0.05 3.30
C TRP A 250 -14.37 -0.26 4.81
N GLY A 251 -14.15 0.73 5.68
CA GLY A 251 -14.22 0.53 7.12
C GLY A 251 -13.24 -0.55 7.63
N LEU A 252 -13.58 -1.20 8.75
CA LEU A 252 -12.78 -2.27 9.35
C LEU A 252 -13.07 -3.60 8.66
N GLY A 253 -12.02 -4.35 8.32
CA GLY A 253 -12.16 -5.72 7.89
C GLY A 253 -10.85 -6.50 7.94
N ARG A 254 -10.87 -7.66 7.31
CA ARG A 254 -9.68 -8.48 7.10
C ARG A 254 -9.69 -9.08 5.71
N HIS A 255 -8.61 -8.87 4.96
CA HIS A 255 -8.45 -9.44 3.63
C HIS A 255 -8.28 -10.95 3.71
N ARG A 256 -8.84 -11.67 2.73
CA ARG A 256 -8.56 -13.11 2.57
C ARG A 256 -7.23 -13.33 1.87
N LEU A 257 -6.90 -12.48 0.89
CA LEU A 257 -5.72 -12.59 0.04
C LEU A 257 -4.38 -12.28 0.76
N THR A 258 -4.39 -11.63 1.91
CA THR A 258 -3.13 -11.29 2.63
C THR A 258 -3.20 -11.60 4.11
N SER A 259 -4.34 -12.14 4.56
CA SER A 259 -4.75 -12.22 5.96
C SER A 259 -4.77 -10.89 6.72
N ALA A 260 -4.44 -9.75 6.08
CA ALA A 260 -4.22 -8.47 6.73
C ALA A 260 -5.54 -7.88 7.26
N ALA A 261 -5.54 -7.48 8.53
CA ALA A 261 -6.56 -6.59 9.05
C ALA A 261 -6.35 -5.19 8.48
N PHE A 262 -7.45 -4.53 8.12
CA PHE A 262 -7.44 -3.21 7.51
C PHE A 262 -8.48 -2.31 8.17
N LEU A 263 -8.20 -1.01 8.20
CA LEU A 263 -9.18 0.05 8.41
C LEU A 263 -8.88 1.18 7.43
N TYR A 264 -9.75 1.36 6.44
CA TYR A 264 -9.61 2.44 5.46
C TYR A 264 -10.31 3.71 5.91
N LEU A 265 -9.60 4.84 5.81
CA LEU A 265 -10.14 6.17 5.97
C LEU A 265 -9.95 6.95 4.66
N ALA A 266 -11.06 7.34 4.02
CA ALA A 266 -11.00 8.19 2.85
C ALA A 266 -10.55 9.60 3.22
N VAL A 267 -9.49 10.08 2.57
CA VAL A 267 -8.95 11.43 2.78
C VAL A 267 -8.80 12.11 1.41
N PRO A 268 -9.86 12.74 0.88
CA PRO A 268 -9.86 13.35 -0.45
C PRO A 268 -8.72 14.36 -0.67
N GLU A 269 -8.31 15.09 0.37
CA GLU A 269 -7.20 16.04 0.34
C GLU A 269 -5.84 15.36 0.12
N LEU A 270 -5.76 14.05 0.38
CA LEU A 270 -4.62 13.17 0.08
C LEU A 270 -4.85 12.28 -1.15
N GLY A 271 -5.96 12.48 -1.88
CA GLY A 271 -6.25 11.82 -3.15
C GLY A 271 -6.66 10.36 -3.09
N GLY A 272 -6.79 9.79 -1.88
CA GLY A 272 -7.07 8.37 -1.68
C GLY A 272 -7.31 8.02 -0.22
N ASP A 273 -7.24 6.73 0.08
CA ASP A 273 -7.45 6.23 1.44
C ASP A 273 -6.13 6.14 2.21
N MET A 274 -6.18 6.48 3.49
CA MET A 274 -5.13 6.15 4.45
C MET A 274 -5.59 4.92 5.23
N GLU A 275 -4.80 3.87 5.18
CA GLU A 275 -5.16 2.58 5.77
C GLU A 275 -4.32 2.31 7.01
N TYR A 276 -4.96 1.96 8.12
CA TYR A 276 -4.28 1.26 9.21
C TYR A 276 -4.31 -0.24 8.91
N GLY A 277 -3.13 -0.84 8.78
CA GLY A 277 -2.98 -2.28 8.56
C GLY A 277 -2.41 -3.00 9.78
N ALA A 278 -2.71 -4.29 9.95
CA ALA A 278 -1.99 -5.16 10.89
C ALA A 278 -2.09 -6.61 10.46
N ASP A 279 -1.15 -7.45 10.93
CA ASP A 279 -1.23 -8.92 10.82
C ASP A 279 -1.35 -9.41 9.37
N CYS A 280 -0.56 -8.81 8.47
CA CYS A 280 -0.40 -9.23 7.09
C CYS A 280 0.51 -10.47 7.00
N ASP A 281 0.26 -11.34 6.03
CA ASP A 281 1.09 -12.51 5.76
C ASP A 281 2.54 -12.11 5.45
N CYS A 282 3.47 -12.91 5.97
CA CYS A 282 4.90 -12.81 5.69
C CYS A 282 5.35 -13.98 4.82
N VAL A 283 6.03 -13.69 3.72
CA VAL A 283 6.36 -14.63 2.64
C VAL A 283 7.80 -14.40 2.16
N ASP A 284 8.46 -15.46 1.69
CA ASP A 284 9.79 -15.40 1.10
C ASP A 284 9.75 -15.87 -0.37
N ASP A 285 10.92 -16.13 -0.97
CA ASP A 285 11.04 -16.56 -2.36
C ASP A 285 10.56 -18.01 -2.59
N SER A 286 10.21 -18.76 -1.53
CA SER A 286 9.57 -20.07 -1.63
C SER A 286 8.05 -20.01 -1.76
N TRP A 287 7.46 -18.82 -1.58
CA TRP A 287 6.02 -18.62 -1.71
C TRP A 287 5.50 -19.12 -3.06
N LYS A 288 4.34 -19.79 -3.03
CA LYS A 288 3.65 -20.25 -4.22
C LYS A 288 2.50 -19.30 -4.50
N VAL A 289 2.68 -18.53 -5.57
CA VAL A 289 1.69 -17.57 -6.08
C VAL A 289 0.35 -18.28 -6.24
N ARG A 290 -0.71 -17.61 -5.81
CA ARG A 290 -2.10 -18.01 -5.98
C ARG A 290 -2.81 -17.02 -6.88
N VAL A 291 -3.76 -17.56 -7.62
CA VAL A 291 -4.74 -16.81 -8.39
C VAL A 291 -6.04 -16.83 -7.62
N TRP A 292 -6.54 -15.65 -7.27
CA TRP A 292 -7.75 -15.45 -6.50
C TRP A 292 -8.86 -14.90 -7.40
N ASP A 293 -10.09 -15.39 -7.21
CA ASP A 293 -11.27 -14.64 -7.62
C ASP A 293 -11.33 -13.26 -6.95
N GLY A 294 -11.83 -12.27 -7.69
CA GLY A 294 -11.88 -10.89 -7.23
C GLY A 294 -12.60 -10.73 -5.90
N ALA A 295 -13.85 -11.20 -5.81
CA ALA A 295 -14.65 -11.04 -4.60
C ALA A 295 -14.13 -11.95 -3.47
N PHE A 296 -13.71 -13.18 -3.81
CA PHE A 296 -13.20 -14.12 -2.82
C PHE A 296 -11.88 -13.70 -2.19
N GLY A 297 -10.93 -13.13 -2.95
CA GLY A 297 -9.68 -12.61 -2.38
C GLY A 297 -9.89 -11.42 -1.44
N THR A 298 -10.97 -10.67 -1.64
CA THR A 298 -11.17 -9.37 -1.00
C THR A 298 -11.32 -9.44 0.52
N LEU A 299 -12.12 -10.34 1.10
CA LEU A 299 -12.41 -10.27 2.55
C LEU A 299 -12.73 -11.61 3.21
N ILE A 300 -12.12 -11.87 4.37
CA ILE A 300 -12.60 -12.86 5.35
C ILE A 300 -13.84 -12.31 6.04
N TYR A 301 -13.78 -11.05 6.49
CA TYR A 301 -14.90 -10.33 7.09
C TYR A 301 -14.74 -8.81 6.90
N MET A 302 -15.85 -8.09 7.00
CA MET A 302 -15.91 -6.64 7.18
C MET A 302 -16.93 -6.34 8.27
N HIS A 303 -16.69 -5.30 9.07
CA HIS A 303 -17.64 -4.84 10.08
C HIS A 303 -18.94 -4.39 9.43
N ASP A 304 -18.83 -3.52 8.42
CA ASP A 304 -19.94 -2.99 7.63
C ASP A 304 -19.76 -3.41 6.17
N LEU A 305 -20.40 -4.52 5.78
CA LEU A 305 -20.25 -5.06 4.43
C LEU A 305 -20.99 -4.17 3.40
N PRO A 306 -20.28 -3.58 2.41
CA PRO A 306 -20.92 -2.73 1.41
C PRO A 306 -21.97 -3.49 0.60
N HIS A 307 -23.03 -2.82 0.18
CA HIS A 307 -24.16 -3.45 -0.54
C HIS A 307 -23.74 -4.24 -1.79
N TRP A 308 -22.66 -3.83 -2.45
CA TRP A 308 -22.11 -4.46 -3.65
C TRP A 308 -21.22 -5.70 -3.36
N LEU A 309 -20.93 -5.98 -2.09
CA LEU A 309 -20.23 -7.20 -1.62
C LEU A 309 -21.14 -8.14 -0.82
N GLN A 310 -22.46 -7.90 -0.79
CA GLN A 310 -23.42 -8.71 -0.04
C GLN A 310 -23.64 -10.11 -0.62
N ALA A 311 -23.37 -10.31 -1.91
CA ALA A 311 -23.46 -11.62 -2.54
C ALA A 311 -22.30 -12.50 -2.08
N GLU A 312 -22.57 -13.78 -1.81
CA GLU A 312 -21.52 -14.73 -1.48
C GLU A 312 -20.55 -14.88 -2.68
N PRO A 313 -19.23 -14.71 -2.46
CA PRO A 313 -18.27 -14.84 -3.55
C PRO A 313 -18.14 -16.29 -3.98
N LYS A 314 -17.76 -16.49 -5.25
CA LYS A 314 -17.34 -17.81 -5.72
C LYS A 314 -16.04 -18.20 -4.99
N TRP A 315 -16.04 -19.32 -4.28
CA TRP A 315 -14.85 -19.84 -3.62
C TRP A 315 -13.86 -20.39 -4.64
N ASP A 316 -13.04 -19.49 -5.20
CA ASP A 316 -12.14 -19.79 -6.30
C ASP A 316 -10.76 -19.21 -5.98
N VAL A 317 -9.86 -20.12 -5.62
CA VAL A 317 -8.44 -19.87 -5.41
C VAL A 317 -7.66 -21.13 -5.82
N ALA A 318 -6.56 -20.94 -6.53
CA ALA A 318 -5.65 -22.01 -6.91
C ALA A 318 -4.21 -21.51 -6.93
N TYR A 319 -3.24 -22.43 -6.82
CA TYR A 319 -1.85 -22.08 -7.14
C TYR A 319 -1.74 -21.70 -8.62
N ALA A 320 -1.01 -20.63 -8.90
CA ALA A 320 -0.74 -20.17 -10.25
C ALA A 320 0.11 -21.22 -11.00
N THR A 321 -0.28 -21.51 -12.24
CA THR A 321 0.61 -22.15 -13.22
C THR A 321 1.64 -21.15 -13.74
N GLU A 322 2.67 -21.61 -14.46
CA GLU A 322 3.71 -20.72 -15.02
C GLU A 322 3.12 -19.65 -15.95
N ASP A 323 2.12 -20.00 -16.76
CA ASP A 323 1.43 -19.08 -17.67
C ASP A 323 0.46 -18.11 -16.97
N GLN A 324 0.23 -18.31 -15.67
CA GLN A 324 -0.59 -17.47 -14.80
C GLN A 324 0.23 -16.49 -13.95
N LEU A 325 1.56 -16.49 -14.06
CA LEU A 325 2.46 -15.54 -13.39
C LEU A 325 2.46 -14.16 -14.09
N ARG A 326 1.27 -13.60 -14.27
CA ARG A 326 0.99 -12.35 -14.99
C ARG A 326 -0.32 -11.75 -14.49
N TYR A 327 -0.63 -10.53 -14.92
CA TYR A 327 -1.96 -9.97 -14.74
C TYR A 327 -3.00 -10.84 -15.48
N LEU A 328 -4.08 -11.18 -14.78
CA LEU A 328 -5.19 -11.94 -15.33
C LEU A 328 -6.44 -11.07 -15.35
N PRO A 329 -7.10 -10.86 -16.50
CA PRO A 329 -8.36 -10.12 -16.56
C PRO A 329 -9.47 -10.88 -15.84
N ALA A 330 -10.59 -10.21 -15.60
CA ALA A 330 -11.76 -10.87 -15.02
C ALA A 330 -12.27 -11.95 -16.00
N ASP A 331 -12.79 -13.05 -15.46
CA ASP A 331 -13.44 -14.05 -16.30
C ASP A 331 -14.60 -13.40 -17.08
N PRO A 332 -14.81 -13.76 -18.36
CA PRO A 332 -15.97 -13.28 -19.11
C PRO A 332 -17.24 -13.63 -18.33
N LYS A 333 -18.17 -12.67 -18.19
CA LYS A 333 -19.49 -13.01 -17.64
C LYS A 333 -20.07 -14.14 -18.48
N PRO A 334 -20.64 -15.20 -17.87
CA PRO A 334 -21.32 -16.21 -18.64
C PRO A 334 -22.38 -15.51 -19.51
N VAL A 335 -22.38 -15.79 -20.81
CA VAL A 335 -23.47 -15.38 -21.68
C VAL A 335 -24.69 -16.10 -21.12
N LEU A 336 -25.59 -15.35 -20.47
CA LEU A 336 -26.92 -15.86 -20.15
C LEU A 336 -27.51 -16.29 -21.48
N ALA A 337 -27.69 -17.59 -21.69
CA ALA A 337 -28.48 -18.06 -22.80
C ALA A 337 -29.83 -17.38 -22.66
N GLU A 338 -30.19 -16.52 -23.63
CA GLU A 338 -31.56 -16.04 -23.76
C GLU A 338 -32.45 -17.28 -23.70
N ALA A 339 -33.31 -17.33 -22.69
CA ALA A 339 -34.36 -18.33 -22.63
C ALA A 339 -35.14 -18.16 -23.93
N ALA A 340 -35.00 -19.12 -24.83
CA ALA A 340 -35.83 -19.19 -26.03
C ALA A 340 -37.29 -19.31 -25.54
N GLU A 341 -38.07 -18.26 -25.77
CA GLU A 341 -39.53 -18.27 -25.64
C GLU A 341 -40.19 -19.27 -26.59
#